data_AF-A0A1Z4NB55-F1
#
_entry.id   AF-A0A1Z4NB55-F1
#
_cell.length_a   1.000
_cell.length_b   1.000
_cell.length_c   1.000
_cell.angle_alpha   90.00
_cell.angle_beta   90.00
_cell.angle_gamma   90.00
#
_symmetry.space_group_name_H-M   'P 1'
#
loop_
_entity.id
_entity.type
_entity.pdbx_description
1 polymer ?
#
loop_
_entity_poly.entity_id
_entity_poly.type
_entity_poly.pdbx_seq_one_letter_code
_entity_poly.pdbx_strand_id
1 'polypeptide(L)'
;MPIKYVNRKEQIYYLHQGMTKTGKPKYFFSMKNEGHVIEAMPKGYEIYENPNAQVFLRKVQPKIISDEERSTVEEGIKKFSNLESYQIDLKNSEVRIQESEYNQWGIQTRHSLFA
;
A
#
# COMPACT_ATOMS: atom_id res chain seq x y z
N MET A 1 -6.95 20.58 5.00
CA MET A 1 -7.18 19.67 3.86
C MET A 1 -7.20 18.24 4.37
N PRO A 2 -8.20 17.42 4.00
CA PRO A 2 -8.29 16.05 4.48
C PRO A 2 -7.11 15.20 3.99
N ILE A 3 -6.64 14.28 4.82
CA ILE A 3 -5.64 13.30 4.41
C ILE A 3 -6.28 12.35 3.40
N LYS A 4 -5.73 12.36 2.18
CA LYS A 4 -6.12 11.49 1.08
C LYS A 4 -4.95 10.65 0.59
N TYR A 5 -5.23 9.45 0.13
CA TYR A 5 -4.26 8.57 -0.52
C TYR A 5 -4.91 7.94 -1.75
N VAL A 6 -4.16 7.90 -2.86
CA VAL A 6 -4.57 7.21 -4.08
C VAL A 6 -3.79 5.91 -4.14
N ASN A 7 -4.49 4.77 -4.07
CA ASN A 7 -3.84 3.47 -4.16
C ASN A 7 -3.40 3.16 -5.59
N ARG A 8 -2.68 2.05 -5.80
CA ARG A 8 -2.25 1.63 -7.14
C ARG A 8 -3.40 1.34 -8.11
N LYS A 9 -4.63 1.14 -7.60
CA LYS A 9 -5.85 0.93 -8.39
C LYS A 9 -6.59 2.24 -8.68
N GLU A 10 -5.93 3.38 -8.47
CA GLU A 10 -6.49 4.72 -8.67
C GLU A 10 -7.71 5.04 -7.78
N GLN A 11 -7.91 4.28 -6.71
CA GLN A 11 -8.98 4.49 -5.75
C GLN A 11 -8.54 5.50 -4.69
N ILE A 12 -9.41 6.47 -4.42
CA ILE A 12 -9.16 7.52 -3.43
C ILE A 12 -9.67 7.05 -2.06
N TYR A 13 -8.79 7.09 -1.07
CA TYR A 13 -9.10 6.83 0.33
C TYR A 13 -8.88 8.08 1.18
N TYR A 14 -9.74 8.28 2.16
CA TYR A 14 -9.69 9.36 3.15
C TYR A 14 -9.42 8.77 4.54
N LEU A 15 -8.64 9.46 5.36
CA LEU A 15 -8.36 9.04 6.73
C LEU A 15 -9.45 9.53 7.68
N HIS A 16 -10.08 8.59 8.39
CA HIS A 16 -11.13 8.85 9.37
C HIS A 16 -10.64 8.58 10.79
N GLN A 17 -11.24 9.28 11.76
CA GLN A 17 -11.09 9.00 13.18
C GLN A 17 -12.44 8.65 13.80
N GLY A 18 -12.59 7.39 14.20
CA GLY A 18 -13.64 6.93 15.11
C GLY A 18 -13.13 6.76 16.55
N MET A 19 -13.95 6.09 17.37
CA MET A 19 -13.60 5.70 18.74
C MET A 19 -13.70 4.17 18.90
N THR A 20 -12.80 3.59 19.68
CA THR A 20 -12.95 2.20 20.15
C THR A 20 -14.03 2.12 21.23
N LYS A 21 -14.46 0.89 21.56
CA LYS A 21 -15.37 0.64 22.70
C LYS A 21 -14.83 1.17 24.04
N THR A 22 -13.51 1.31 24.15
CA THR A 22 -12.80 1.82 25.34
C THR A 22 -12.50 3.32 25.28
N GLY A 23 -13.06 4.04 24.29
CA GLY A 23 -12.90 5.50 24.15
C GLY A 23 -11.58 5.96 23.56
N LYS A 24 -10.72 5.04 23.08
CA LYS A 24 -9.46 5.40 22.43
C LYS A 24 -9.71 5.76 20.96
N PRO A 25 -8.95 6.69 20.36
CA PRO A 25 -9.05 6.97 18.93
C PRO A 25 -8.82 5.70 18.10
N LYS A 26 -9.69 5.46 17.12
CA LYS A 26 -9.52 4.42 16.10
C LYS A 26 -9.41 5.10 14.74
N TYR A 27 -8.28 4.91 14.08
CA TYR A 27 -8.06 5.45 12.74
C TYR A 27 -8.28 4.37 11.68
N PHE A 28 -8.88 4.75 10.55
CA PHE A 28 -9.10 3.85 9.42
C PHE A 28 -9.26 4.63 8.11
N PHE A 29 -8.92 3.99 7.00
CA PHE A 29 -9.15 4.55 5.68
C PHE A 29 -10.51 4.08 5.11
N SER A 30 -11.19 4.97 4.39
CA SER A 30 -12.43 4.69 3.69
C SER A 30 -12.50 5.50 2.39
N MET A 31 -13.15 4.98 1.36
CA MET A 31 -13.37 5.71 0.11
C MET A 31 -14.44 6.81 0.22
N LYS A 32 -15.26 6.77 1.28
CA LYS A 32 -16.23 7.83 1.56
C LYS A 32 -15.52 9.03 2.19
N ASN A 33 -15.83 10.23 1.73
CA ASN A 33 -15.34 11.48 2.30
C ASN A 33 -16.27 12.08 3.38
N GLU A 34 -17.25 11.30 3.84
CA GLU A 34 -18.25 11.69 4.84
C GLU A 34 -17.89 11.16 6.24
N GLY A 35 -18.34 11.85 7.28
CA GLY A 35 -18.04 11.50 8.67
C GLY A 35 -16.85 12.29 9.22
N HIS A 36 -16.15 11.72 10.20
CA HIS A 36 -15.05 12.40 10.88
C HIS A 36 -13.71 12.16 10.16
N VAL A 37 -13.57 12.81 9.00
CA VAL A 37 -12.32 12.87 8.23
C VAL A 37 -11.34 13.80 8.93
N ILE A 38 -10.09 13.37 9.06
CA ILE A 38 -9.05 14.14 9.74
C ILE A 38 -8.05 14.76 8.75
N GLU A 39 -7.49 15.90 9.15
CA GLU A 39 -6.59 16.71 8.32
C GLU A 39 -5.11 16.60 8.74
N ALA A 40 -4.81 15.89 9.83
CA ALA A 40 -3.47 15.76 10.38
C ALA A 40 -3.11 14.30 10.67
N MET A 41 -1.88 13.90 10.33
CA MET A 41 -1.43 12.52 10.49
C MET A 41 -1.21 12.23 11.98
N PRO A 42 -1.79 11.16 12.54
CA PRO A 42 -1.52 10.79 13.92
C PRO A 42 -0.03 10.50 14.13
N LYS A 43 0.55 11.04 15.21
CA LYS A 43 1.99 10.90 15.51
C LYS A 43 2.38 9.42 15.62
N GLY A 44 3.47 9.04 14.95
CA GLY A 44 4.00 7.67 14.98
C GLY A 44 3.25 6.69 14.07
N TYR A 45 2.40 7.19 13.18
CA TYR A 45 1.73 6.40 12.15
C TYR A 45 2.20 6.77 10.75
N GLU A 46 2.09 5.80 9.84
CA GLU A 46 2.32 5.93 8.41
C GLU A 46 1.17 5.29 7.63
N ILE A 47 1.01 5.71 6.38
CA ILE A 47 0.08 5.10 5.43
C ILE A 47 0.75 3.85 4.86
N TYR A 48 0.01 2.75 4.84
CA TYR A 48 0.46 1.48 4.26
C TYR A 48 -0.58 0.94 3.31
N GLU A 49 -0.16 0.62 2.09
CA GLU A 49 -0.96 -0.11 1.12
C GLU A 49 -0.54 -1.58 1.12
N ASN A 50 -1.48 -2.48 1.45
CA ASN A 50 -1.21 -3.90 1.41
C ASN A 50 -1.19 -4.44 -0.03
N PRO A 51 -0.73 -5.67 -0.26
CA PRO A 51 -0.71 -6.32 -1.58
C PRO A 51 -2.03 -6.37 -2.36
N ASN A 52 -3.17 -6.31 -1.68
CA ASN A 52 -4.49 -6.27 -2.31
C ASN A 52 -4.94 -4.84 -2.69
N ALA A 53 -4.04 -3.87 -2.59
CA ALA A 53 -4.26 -2.43 -2.76
C ALA A 53 -5.17 -1.78 -1.70
N GLN A 54 -5.41 -2.45 -0.58
CA GLN A 54 -6.16 -1.86 0.52
C GLN A 54 -5.25 -0.98 1.36
N VAL A 55 -5.76 0.21 1.71
CA VAL A 55 -5.01 1.25 2.43
C VAL A 55 -5.32 1.17 3.92
N PHE A 56 -4.27 1.23 4.74
CA PHE A 56 -4.34 1.19 6.19
C PHE A 56 -3.49 2.31 6.80
N LEU A 57 -3.87 2.71 8.00
CA LEU A 57 -2.98 3.45 8.88
C LEU A 57 -2.29 2.44 9.79
N ARG A 58 -0.96 2.41 9.79
CA ARG A 58 -0.17 1.53 10.68
C ARG A 58 0.86 2.34 11.45
N LYS A 59 1.42 1.77 12.52
CA LYS A 59 2.55 2.38 13.22
C LYS A 59 3.76 2.39 12.30
N VAL A 60 4.55 3.47 12.35
CA VAL A 60 5.86 3.55 11.68
C VAL A 60 6.68 2.34 12.09
N GLN A 61 7.11 1.56 11.10
CA GLN A 61 7.97 0.41 11.34
C GLN A 61 9.44 0.88 11.41
N PRO A 62 10.26 0.30 12.30
CA PRO A 62 11.70 0.49 12.23
C PRO A 62 12.21 0.02 10.85
N LYS A 63 12.97 0.87 10.18
CA LYS A 63 13.62 0.53 8.91
C LYS A 63 14.85 -0.33 9.20
N ILE A 64 14.63 -1.64 9.33
CA ILE A 64 15.70 -2.63 9.57
C ILE A 64 16.37 -3.00 8.24
N ILE A 65 15.56 -3.21 7.21
CA ILE A 65 16.02 -3.48 5.84
C ILE A 65 16.19 -2.14 5.12
N SER A 66 17.41 -1.91 4.64
CA SER A 66 17.80 -0.71 3.89
C SER A 66 17.19 -0.70 2.48
N ASP A 67 17.24 0.47 1.83
CA ASP A 67 16.76 0.59 0.45
C ASP A 67 17.69 -0.16 -0.51
N GLU A 68 18.98 -0.23 -0.19
CA GLU A 68 20.01 -0.97 -0.92
C GLU A 68 19.76 -2.48 -0.87
N GLU A 69 19.45 -3.03 0.31
CA GLU A 69 19.08 -4.44 0.46
C GLU A 69 17.79 -4.76 -0.30
N ARG A 70 16.80 -3.87 -0.24
CA ARG A 70 15.57 -4.00 -1.02
C ARG A 70 15.88 -4.02 -2.53
N SER A 71 16.71 -3.11 -3.01
CA SER A 71 17.12 -3.05 -4.42
C SER A 71 17.81 -4.34 -4.85
N THR A 72 18.66 -4.89 -4.00
CA THR A 72 19.34 -6.17 -4.26
C THR A 72 18.34 -7.31 -4.47
N VAL A 73 17.29 -7.38 -3.64
CA VAL A 73 16.21 -8.37 -3.82
C VAL A 73 15.44 -8.14 -5.11
N GLU A 74 15.06 -6.89 -5.39
CA GLU A 74 14.35 -6.49 -6.61
C GLU A 74 15.12 -6.88 -7.88
N GLU A 75 16.42 -6.63 -7.92
CA GLU A 75 17.30 -7.03 -9.03
C GLU A 75 17.40 -8.55 -9.16
N GLY A 76 17.48 -9.27 -8.04
CA GLY A 76 17.48 -10.72 -8.02
C GLY A 76 16.19 -11.32 -8.60
N ILE A 77 15.03 -10.78 -8.24
CA ILE A 77 13.73 -11.22 -8.78
C ILE A 77 13.70 -11.00 -10.30
N LYS A 78 14.10 -9.82 -10.77
CA LYS A 78 14.14 -9.49 -12.21
C LYS A 78 15.06 -10.40 -13.01
N LYS A 79 16.19 -10.81 -12.43
CA LYS A 79 17.22 -11.58 -13.12
C LYS A 79 16.94 -13.09 -13.10
N PHE A 80 16.35 -13.59 -12.03
CA PHE A 80 16.31 -15.03 -11.75
C PHE A 80 14.91 -15.63 -11.64
N SER A 81 13.84 -14.83 -11.74
CA SER A 81 12.46 -15.31 -11.68
C SER A 81 11.68 -14.95 -12.95
N ASN A 82 10.59 -15.67 -13.19
CA ASN A 82 9.61 -15.35 -14.24
C ASN A 82 8.43 -14.54 -13.70
N LEU A 83 8.57 -13.90 -12.53
CA LEU A 83 7.49 -13.11 -11.94
C LEU A 83 7.31 -11.82 -12.74
N GLU A 84 6.27 -11.75 -13.55
CA GLU A 84 5.93 -10.54 -14.31
C GLU A 84 5.38 -9.44 -13.40
N SER A 85 4.75 -9.81 -12.29
CA SER A 85 4.04 -8.89 -11.41
C SER A 85 4.07 -9.38 -9.98
N TYR A 86 4.76 -8.61 -9.13
CA TYR A 86 4.95 -8.93 -7.73
C TYR A 86 4.96 -7.67 -6.89
N GLN A 87 4.80 -7.86 -5.58
CA GLN A 87 5.06 -6.84 -4.58
C GLN A 87 6.05 -7.34 -3.55
N ILE A 88 7.02 -6.47 -3.23
CA ILE A 88 7.92 -6.63 -2.10
C ILE A 88 7.33 -5.87 -0.91
N ASP A 89 6.99 -6.61 0.15
CA ASP A 89 6.63 -6.06 1.47
C ASP A 89 7.80 -6.27 2.43
N LEU A 90 8.27 -5.18 3.04
CA LEU A 90 9.32 -5.21 4.05
C LEU A 90 8.67 -5.06 5.42
N LYS A 91 8.86 -6.06 6.28
CA LYS A 91 8.34 -6.03 7.64
C LYS A 91 9.38 -6.53 8.61
N ASN A 92 9.84 -5.67 9.52
CA ASN A 92 10.94 -5.97 10.43
C ASN A 92 12.17 -6.46 9.63
N SER A 93 12.68 -7.64 9.96
CA SER A 93 13.78 -8.34 9.29
C SER A 93 13.31 -9.32 8.21
N GLU A 94 12.07 -9.21 7.74
CA GLU A 94 11.47 -10.12 6.76
C GLU A 94 11.19 -9.39 5.43
N VAL A 95 11.63 -10.02 4.34
CA VAL A 95 11.28 -9.64 2.97
C VAL A 95 10.22 -10.62 2.47
N ARG A 96 9.01 -10.14 2.20
CA ARG A 96 7.95 -10.93 1.58
C ARG A 96 7.78 -10.54 0.13
N ILE A 97 7.80 -11.55 -0.73
CA ILE A 97 7.49 -11.40 -2.15
C ILE A 97 6.13 -12.05 -2.37
N GLN A 98 5.17 -11.30 -2.89
CA GLN A 98 3.85 -11.81 -3.24
C GLN A 98 3.63 -11.60 -4.72
N GLU A 99 3.31 -12.69 -5.43
CA GLU A 99 2.80 -12.61 -6.79
C GLU A 99 1.46 -11.90 -6.77
N SER A 100 1.29 -10.91 -7.64
CA SER A 100 0.05 -10.15 -7.73
C SER A 100 -0.75 -10.61 -8.94
N GLU A 101 -1.92 -11.20 -8.71
CA GLU A 101 -2.85 -11.57 -9.79
C GLU A 101 -3.42 -10.35 -10.54
N TYR A 102 -3.25 -9.14 -10.01
CA TYR A 102 -3.95 -7.93 -10.44
C TYR A 102 -3.51 -7.35 -11.80
N ASN A 103 -2.54 -7.94 -12.48
CA ASN A 103 -2.03 -7.38 -13.74
C ASN A 103 -2.53 -8.10 -15.00
N GLN A 104 -3.32 -9.18 -14.88
CA GLN A 104 -3.94 -9.82 -16.06
C GLN A 104 -4.96 -8.91 -16.79
N TRP A 105 -5.50 -7.89 -16.11
CA TRP A 105 -6.41 -6.89 -16.71
C TRP A 105 -5.73 -5.56 -17.09
N GLY A 106 -4.48 -5.32 -16.67
CA GLY A 106 -3.74 -4.08 -16.96
C GLY A 106 -2.86 -4.15 -18.22
N ILE A 107 -2.56 -5.35 -18.71
CA ILE A 107 -1.74 -5.55 -19.92
C ILE A 107 -2.62 -5.74 -21.17
N GLN A 108 -3.89 -6.11 -21.02
CA GLN A 108 -4.77 -6.34 -22.18
C GLN A 108 -5.18 -5.06 -22.92
N THR A 109 -4.90 -3.86 -22.39
CA THR A 109 -5.24 -2.58 -23.05
C THR A 109 -4.10 -1.92 -23.84
N ARG A 110 -3.00 -2.62 -24.13
CA ARG A 110 -1.92 -2.10 -25.00
C ARG A 110 -1.55 -2.95 -26.22
N HIS A 111 -2.46 -3.83 -26.67
CA HIS A 111 -2.25 -4.58 -27.93
C HIS A 111 -3.42 -4.55 -28.92
N SER A 112 -4.37 -3.63 -28.78
CA SER A 112 -5.50 -3.50 -29.73
C SER A 112 -5.75 -2.08 -30.22
N LEU A 113 -4.68 -1.34 -30.56
CA LEU A 113 -4.79 -0.08 -31.30
C LEU A 113 -3.67 0.05 -32.33
N PHE A 114 -3.46 -1.00 -33.14
CA PHE A 114 -2.91 -0.90 -34.50
C PHE A 114 -3.26 -2.19 -35.24
N ALA A 115 -4.43 -2.20 -35.86
CA ALA A 115 -4.79 -3.05 -36.99
C ALA A 115 -5.62 -2.18 -37.94
#